data_AF-A0A7L4RGJ4-F1
#
_entry.id   AF-A0A7L4RGJ4-F1
#
_cell.length_a   1.000
_cell.length_b   1.000
_cell.length_c   1.000
_cell.angle_alpha   90.00
_cell.angle_beta   90.00
_cell.angle_gamma   90.00
#
_symmetry.space_group_name_H-M   'P 1'
#
loop_
_entity.id
_entity.type
_entity.pdbx_description
1 polymer ?
#
loop_
_entity_poly.entity_id
_entity_poly.type
_entity_poly.pdbx_seq_one_letter_code
_entity_poly.pdbx_strand_id
1 'polypeptide(L)'
;GEKYIFPKSERVDPLVLNEAQLKGLLDAKKLVPCLSVKINLGPAYIEEACRRAKLDLERSANSLTDNELGELFAGLIEVMEYVNKPEPTIYIREGVYVDYSLFPFKKYEGMDMLQFKSLSTLLDDFYLHYSEKEEKVDGRKLKIELKLREQEKSLNEFREKARESKEIGDAIYQNFDRVEAILNFIRERRKMSPDKIMEELREKMVEESKLVEKIDMKKSEIILNL
;
A
#
# COMPACT_ATOMS: atom_id res chain seq x y z
N GLY A 1 42.87 -17.03 21.49
CA GLY A 1 41.52 -16.58 21.11
C GLY A 1 41.65 -15.71 19.89
N GLU A 2 40.72 -15.82 18.94
CA GLU A 2 40.70 -14.94 17.77
C GLU A 2 40.14 -13.56 18.13
N LYS A 3 40.58 -12.53 17.39
CA LYS A 3 40.12 -11.17 17.61
C LYS A 3 38.72 -11.02 17.01
N TYR A 4 37.75 -10.70 17.85
CA TYR A 4 36.38 -10.41 17.40
C TYR A 4 36.36 -9.18 16.47
N ILE A 5 35.69 -9.29 15.33
CA ILE A 5 35.50 -8.21 14.35
C ILE A 5 33.99 -8.01 14.19
N PHE A 6 33.52 -6.76 14.28
CA PHE A 6 32.11 -6.44 14.09
C PHE A 6 31.66 -6.69 12.64
N PRO A 7 30.40 -7.06 12.42
CA PRO A 7 29.81 -7.07 11.08
C PRO A 7 29.96 -5.69 10.43
N LYS A 8 30.37 -5.66 9.17
CA LYS A 8 30.37 -4.42 8.39
C LYS A 8 28.91 -4.02 8.11
N SER A 9 28.55 -2.78 8.43
CA SER A 9 27.27 -2.19 8.02
C SER A 9 27.56 -0.99 7.12
N GLU A 10 26.92 -0.98 5.95
CA GLU A 10 26.93 0.16 5.03
C GLU A 10 25.70 1.06 5.24
N ARG A 11 24.83 0.72 6.19
CA ARG A 11 23.59 1.46 6.46
C ARG A 11 23.87 2.69 7.29
N VAL A 12 23.16 3.77 6.98
CA VAL A 12 23.21 5.04 7.71
C VAL A 12 22.48 4.89 9.04
N ASP A 13 23.08 5.41 10.11
CA ASP A 13 22.45 5.48 11.42
C ASP A 13 21.36 6.58 11.41
N PRO A 14 20.08 6.24 11.69
CA PRO A 14 18.99 7.21 11.69
C PRO A 14 19.15 8.33 12.74
N LEU A 15 19.94 8.14 13.81
CA LEU A 15 20.15 9.17 14.85
C LEU A 15 21.04 10.33 14.39
N VAL A 16 21.84 10.13 13.34
CA VAL A 16 22.78 11.14 12.81
C VAL A 16 22.44 11.57 11.37
N LEU A 17 21.33 11.05 10.84
CA LEU A 17 20.84 11.35 9.50
C LEU A 17 20.42 12.82 9.41
N ASN A 18 20.83 13.50 8.33
CA ASN A 18 20.30 14.81 7.97
C ASN A 18 19.51 14.78 6.65
N GLU A 19 18.78 15.86 6.37
CA GLU A 19 17.91 15.95 5.20
C GLU A 19 18.67 15.81 3.86
N ALA A 20 19.87 16.39 3.75
CA ALA A 20 20.69 16.27 2.54
C ALA A 20 21.16 14.84 2.29
N GLN A 21 21.54 14.12 3.36
CA GLN A 21 21.85 12.70 3.29
C GLN A 21 20.62 11.89 2.90
N LEU A 22 19.47 12.16 3.54
CA LEU A 22 18.21 11.49 3.21
C LEU A 22 17.86 11.63 1.73
N LYS A 23 18.00 12.85 1.16
CA LYS A 23 17.82 13.10 -0.27
C LYS A 23 18.73 12.21 -1.13
N GLY A 24 19.99 12.07 -0.75
CA GLY A 24 20.96 11.21 -1.42
C GLY A 24 20.66 9.71 -1.32
N LEU A 25 19.81 9.30 -0.37
CA LEU A 25 19.39 7.91 -0.20
C LEU A 25 18.16 7.55 -1.05
N LEU A 26 17.48 8.49 -1.72
CA LEU A 26 16.26 8.18 -2.48
C LEU A 26 16.60 7.61 -3.88
N ASP A 27 15.91 6.54 -4.28
CA ASP A 27 16.06 5.92 -5.62
C ASP A 27 14.69 5.58 -6.25
N ALA A 28 14.71 4.84 -7.37
CA ALA A 28 13.50 4.50 -8.13
C ALA A 28 12.62 3.42 -7.47
N LYS A 29 13.04 2.83 -6.35
CA LYS A 29 12.23 1.85 -5.60
C LYS A 29 11.13 2.56 -4.83
N LYS A 30 10.14 1.78 -4.39
CA LYS A 30 9.14 2.24 -3.43
C LYS A 30 9.80 2.76 -2.15
N LEU A 31 9.13 3.68 -1.49
CA LEU A 31 9.62 4.42 -0.32
C LEU A 31 10.21 3.50 0.78
N VAL A 32 9.42 2.55 1.29
CA VAL A 32 9.84 1.67 2.40
C VAL A 32 10.98 0.72 1.99
N PRO A 33 10.91 -0.02 0.86
CA PRO A 33 12.03 -0.86 0.41
C PRO A 33 13.31 -0.08 0.11
N CYS A 34 13.21 1.15 -0.42
CA CYS A 34 14.35 2.02 -0.70
C CYS A 34 15.11 2.34 0.60
N LEU A 35 14.40 2.81 1.62
CA LEU A 35 14.99 3.25 2.86
C LEU A 35 15.43 2.07 3.75
N SER A 36 14.71 0.94 3.73
CA SER A 36 14.99 -0.23 4.59
C SER A 36 16.36 -0.87 4.32
N VAL A 37 16.89 -0.72 3.10
CA VAL A 37 18.23 -1.23 2.76
C VAL A 37 19.34 -0.22 3.02
N LYS A 38 19.00 1.06 3.22
CA LYS A 38 19.95 2.19 3.33
C LYS A 38 20.07 2.74 4.74
N ILE A 39 19.00 2.70 5.52
CA ILE A 39 18.94 3.19 6.90
C ILE A 39 18.92 2.00 7.85
N ASN A 40 19.63 2.10 8.97
CA ASN A 40 19.62 1.10 10.03
C ASN A 40 18.34 1.19 10.89
N LEU A 41 17.18 1.11 10.24
CA LEU A 41 15.86 1.18 10.86
C LEU A 41 14.96 0.10 10.26
N GLY A 42 14.17 -0.56 11.11
CA GLY A 42 13.29 -1.65 10.67
C GLY A 42 12.21 -1.16 9.70
N PRO A 43 11.76 -1.97 8.71
CA PRO A 43 10.77 -1.56 7.73
C PRO A 43 9.47 -1.01 8.35
N ALA A 44 9.02 -1.58 9.46
CA ALA A 44 7.81 -1.14 10.16
C ALA A 44 7.92 0.28 10.73
N TYR A 45 9.11 0.67 11.20
CA TYR A 45 9.38 2.02 11.71
C TYR A 45 9.56 3.03 10.57
N ILE A 46 10.14 2.60 9.44
CA ILE A 46 10.20 3.41 8.22
C ILE A 46 8.78 3.66 7.70
N GLU A 47 7.96 2.62 7.61
CA GLU A 47 6.56 2.74 7.21
C GLU A 47 5.80 3.69 8.12
N GLU A 48 5.99 3.59 9.43
CA GLU A 48 5.39 4.49 10.41
C GLU A 48 5.82 5.95 10.20
N ALA A 49 7.11 6.21 9.97
CA ALA A 49 7.60 7.56 9.63
C ALA A 49 6.94 8.11 8.36
N CYS A 50 6.80 7.26 7.32
CA CYS A 50 6.14 7.64 6.07
C CYS A 50 4.64 7.95 6.28
N ARG A 51 3.95 7.17 7.14
CA ARG A 51 2.55 7.43 7.51
C ARG A 51 2.40 8.70 8.34
N ARG A 52 3.35 9.01 9.22
CA ARG A 52 3.37 10.28 9.97
C ARG A 52 3.52 11.48 9.04
N ALA A 53 4.40 11.36 8.05
CA ALA A 53 4.57 12.30 6.95
C ALA A 53 3.41 12.34 5.93
N LYS A 54 2.36 11.51 6.10
CA LYS A 54 1.21 11.40 5.19
C LYS A 54 1.61 11.09 3.74
N LEU A 55 2.67 10.31 3.55
CA LEU A 55 3.15 9.92 2.23
C LEU A 55 2.49 8.63 1.75
N ASP A 56 2.25 8.57 0.44
CA ASP A 56 1.87 7.32 -0.23
C ASP A 56 3.06 6.35 -0.24
N LEU A 57 2.87 5.16 0.31
CA LEU A 57 3.91 4.13 0.43
C LEU A 57 4.22 3.45 -0.90
N GLU A 58 3.29 3.51 -1.86
CA GLU A 58 3.38 2.83 -3.15
C GLU A 58 4.19 3.61 -4.19
N ARG A 59 4.42 4.91 -3.95
CA ARG A 59 5.17 5.77 -4.87
C ARG A 59 6.68 5.53 -4.81
N SER A 60 7.35 5.95 -5.88
CA SER A 60 8.81 5.92 -5.97
C SER A 60 9.46 6.91 -5.00
N ALA A 61 10.53 6.50 -4.32
CA ALA A 61 11.23 7.31 -3.33
C ALA A 61 11.83 8.58 -3.95
N ASN A 62 12.36 8.50 -5.17
CA ASN A 62 12.91 9.65 -5.90
C ASN A 62 11.86 10.62 -6.46
N SER A 63 10.56 10.34 -6.27
CA SER A 63 9.48 11.21 -6.75
C SER A 63 9.04 12.25 -5.72
N LEU A 64 9.63 12.26 -4.52
CA LEU A 64 9.27 13.21 -3.47
C LEU A 64 9.66 14.64 -3.85
N THR A 65 8.75 15.57 -3.60
CA THR A 65 9.04 17.01 -3.62
C THR A 65 9.91 17.40 -2.44
N ASP A 66 10.56 18.57 -2.49
CA ASP A 66 11.38 19.05 -1.37
C ASP A 66 10.55 19.22 -0.08
N ASN A 67 9.28 19.63 -0.19
CA ASN A 67 8.38 19.69 0.97
C ASN A 67 8.12 18.30 1.55
N GLU A 68 7.81 17.31 0.71
CA GLU A 68 7.56 15.93 1.15
C GLU A 68 8.81 15.26 1.73
N LEU A 69 9.99 15.60 1.23
CA LEU A 69 11.26 15.19 1.82
C LEU A 69 11.41 15.74 3.24
N GLY A 70 11.08 17.01 3.45
CA GLY A 70 11.07 17.64 4.78
C GLY A 70 10.09 16.95 5.74
N GLU A 71 8.88 16.64 5.27
CA GLU A 71 7.88 15.90 6.05
C GLU A 71 8.37 14.48 6.41
N LEU A 72 8.99 13.77 5.46
CA LEU A 72 9.59 12.45 5.72
C LEU A 72 10.70 12.55 6.76
N PHE A 73 11.57 13.57 6.64
CA PHE A 73 12.65 13.79 7.58
C PHE A 73 12.09 14.07 8.99
N ALA A 74 11.09 14.95 9.11
CA ALA A 74 10.40 15.21 10.36
C ALA A 74 9.78 13.94 10.96
N GLY A 75 9.10 13.13 10.14
CA GLY A 75 8.52 11.86 10.57
C GLY A 75 9.58 10.85 11.06
N LEU A 76 10.75 10.80 10.42
CA LEU A 76 11.87 9.97 10.89
C LEU A 76 12.39 10.46 12.24
N ILE A 77 12.60 11.77 12.41
CA ILE A 77 13.04 12.35 13.68
C ILE A 77 12.03 12.03 14.79
N GLU A 78 10.74 12.21 14.54
CA GLU A 78 9.67 11.90 15.48
C GLU A 78 9.71 10.42 15.92
N VAL A 79 9.88 9.49 14.98
CA VAL A 79 10.04 8.06 15.31
C VAL A 79 11.27 7.82 16.20
N MET A 80 12.37 8.53 15.97
CA MET A 80 13.60 8.37 16.75
C MET A 80 13.48 8.94 18.17
N GLU A 81 12.58 9.89 18.44
CA GLU A 81 12.35 10.41 19.80
C GLU A 81 11.89 9.32 20.77
N TYR A 82 11.09 8.37 20.30
CA TYR A 82 10.59 7.24 21.10
C TYR A 82 11.67 6.23 21.48
N VAL A 83 12.88 6.31 20.92
CA VAL A 83 14.01 5.50 21.38
C VAL A 83 14.39 5.90 22.82
N ASN A 84 14.31 7.19 23.15
CA ASN A 84 14.67 7.71 24.47
C ASN A 84 13.47 7.74 25.43
N LYS A 85 12.25 7.82 24.90
CA LYS A 85 11.00 7.84 25.67
C LYS A 85 10.01 6.85 25.07
N PRO A 86 10.27 5.54 25.22
CA PRO A 86 9.39 4.53 24.66
C PRO A 86 8.03 4.57 25.36
N GLU A 87 6.99 4.27 24.58
CA GLU A 87 5.62 4.00 25.03
C GLU A 87 5.21 2.58 24.57
N PRO A 88 5.84 1.53 25.14
CA PRO A 88 5.71 0.17 24.63
C PRO A 88 4.24 -0.26 24.58
N THR A 89 3.81 -0.73 23.41
CA THR A 89 2.40 -1.02 23.13
C THR A 89 2.24 -2.38 22.46
N ILE A 90 1.31 -3.21 22.97
CA ILE A 90 0.84 -4.45 22.33
C ILE A 90 -0.48 -4.15 21.61
N TYR A 91 -0.64 -4.69 20.40
CA TYR A 91 -1.86 -4.61 19.61
C TYR A 91 -2.64 -5.91 19.69
N ILE A 92 -3.96 -5.77 19.85
CA ILE A 92 -4.88 -6.89 20.05
C ILE A 92 -5.93 -6.89 18.94
N ARG A 93 -6.20 -8.08 18.39
CA ARG A 93 -7.29 -8.32 17.45
C ARG A 93 -8.05 -9.57 17.88
N GLU A 94 -9.37 -9.48 18.03
CA GLU A 94 -10.23 -10.61 18.42
C GLU A 94 -9.75 -11.28 19.73
N GLY A 95 -9.24 -10.50 20.69
CA GLY A 95 -8.69 -11.00 21.96
C GLY A 95 -7.33 -11.71 21.85
N VAL A 96 -6.63 -11.58 20.71
CA VAL A 96 -5.32 -12.17 20.46
C VAL A 96 -4.28 -11.08 20.24
N TYR A 97 -3.12 -11.21 20.89
CA TYR A 97 -1.97 -10.35 20.63
C TYR A 97 -1.44 -10.61 19.22
N VAL A 98 -1.33 -9.56 18.42
CA VAL A 98 -0.95 -9.67 16.99
C VAL A 98 0.40 -9.04 16.66
N ASP A 99 0.76 -7.94 17.31
CA ASP A 99 2.03 -7.25 17.12
C ASP A 99 2.38 -6.43 18.36
N TYR A 100 3.60 -5.91 18.43
CA TYR A 100 4.02 -4.94 19.44
C TYR A 100 4.97 -3.90 18.85
N SER A 101 5.11 -2.76 19.51
CA SER A 101 6.05 -1.72 19.11
C SER A 101 6.54 -0.87 20.28
N LEU A 102 7.58 -0.07 20.03
CA LEU A 102 8.14 0.87 21.01
C LEU A 102 7.19 2.02 21.38
N PHE A 103 6.23 2.33 20.52
CA PHE A 103 5.23 3.39 20.68
C PHE A 103 4.01 3.09 19.79
N PRO A 104 2.84 3.71 20.03
CA PRO A 104 1.65 3.49 19.20
C PRO A 104 1.86 3.86 17.72
N PHE A 105 1.66 2.90 16.82
CA PHE A 105 1.80 3.07 15.38
C PHE A 105 0.46 3.46 14.74
N LYS A 106 0.50 4.37 13.77
CA LYS A 106 -0.66 4.74 12.96
C LYS A 106 -1.24 3.58 12.16
N LYS A 107 -0.43 2.57 11.77
CA LYS A 107 -0.95 1.38 11.06
C LYS A 107 -1.97 0.57 11.88
N TYR A 108 -2.00 0.76 13.20
CA TYR A 108 -2.89 0.06 14.13
C TYR A 108 -3.94 0.97 14.76
N GLU A 109 -4.15 2.15 14.19
CA GLU A 109 -5.20 3.06 14.64
C GLU A 109 -6.57 2.37 14.62
N GLY A 110 -7.30 2.49 15.73
CA GLY A 110 -8.60 1.84 15.93
C GLY A 110 -8.57 0.37 16.36
N MET A 111 -7.38 -0.23 16.56
CA MET A 111 -7.27 -1.54 17.21
C MET A 111 -7.20 -1.40 18.74
N ASP A 112 -7.56 -2.48 19.44
CA ASP A 112 -7.38 -2.57 20.89
C ASP A 112 -5.88 -2.58 21.22
N MET A 113 -5.48 -1.82 22.23
CA MET A 113 -4.08 -1.60 22.59
C MET A 113 -3.87 -1.72 24.10
N LEU A 114 -2.76 -2.34 24.49
CA LEU A 114 -2.26 -2.36 25.86
C LEU A 114 -0.90 -1.67 25.94
N GLN A 115 -0.82 -0.65 26.79
CA GLN A 115 0.42 0.08 27.04
C GLN A 115 1.12 -0.42 28.29
N PHE A 116 2.45 -0.49 28.21
CA PHE A 116 3.32 -1.00 29.28
C PHE A 116 4.29 0.06 29.76
N LYS A 117 4.79 -0.09 30.99
CA LYS A 117 5.76 0.84 31.58
C LYS A 117 7.17 0.68 31.00
N SER A 118 7.51 -0.49 30.48
CA SER A 118 8.83 -0.78 29.93
C SER A 118 8.73 -1.81 28.82
N LEU A 119 9.68 -1.76 27.88
CA LEU A 119 9.75 -2.74 26.80
C LEU A 119 9.99 -4.15 27.35
N SER A 120 10.77 -4.29 28.42
CA SER A 120 11.01 -5.59 29.07
C SER A 120 9.71 -6.22 29.55
N THR A 121 8.89 -5.47 30.30
CA THR A 121 7.58 -5.96 30.78
C THR A 121 6.65 -6.32 29.63
N LEU A 122 6.67 -5.54 28.54
CA LEU A 122 5.90 -5.84 27.35
C LEU A 122 6.34 -7.17 26.72
N LEU A 123 7.65 -7.39 26.57
CA LEU A 123 8.18 -8.59 25.91
C LEU A 123 7.91 -9.84 26.75
N ASP A 124 8.05 -9.74 28.07
CA ASP A 124 7.69 -10.82 29.00
C ASP A 124 6.22 -11.23 28.81
N ASP A 125 5.30 -10.25 28.82
CA ASP A 125 3.87 -10.50 28.63
C ASP A 125 3.57 -11.08 27.25
N PHE A 126 4.10 -10.46 26.19
CA PHE A 126 3.85 -10.86 24.80
C PHE A 126 4.30 -12.31 24.52
N TYR A 127 5.52 -12.67 24.91
CA TYR A 127 6.05 -14.01 24.65
C TYR A 127 5.53 -15.06 25.62
N LEU A 128 5.21 -14.71 26.88
CA LEU A 128 4.55 -15.64 27.79
C LEU A 128 3.15 -16.00 27.28
N HIS A 129 2.36 -14.99 26.87
CA HIS A 129 1.05 -15.22 26.26
C HIS A 129 1.11 -16.04 24.95
N TYR A 130 2.19 -15.88 24.18
CA TYR A 130 2.43 -16.70 22.98
C TYR A 130 2.78 -18.14 23.35
N SER A 131 3.64 -18.36 24.34
CA SER A 131 4.06 -19.68 24.80
C SER A 131 2.92 -20.51 25.42
N GLU A 132 2.03 -19.87 26.19
CA GLU A 132 0.85 -20.53 26.76
C GLU A 132 -0.16 -20.96 25.68
N LYS A 133 -0.18 -20.28 24.52
CA LYS A 133 -0.97 -20.69 23.36
C LYS A 133 -0.29 -21.80 22.56
N GLU A 134 1.04 -21.79 22.42
CA GLU A 134 1.80 -22.84 21.73
C GLU A 134 1.76 -24.18 22.48
N GLU A 135 1.70 -24.20 23.82
CA GLU A 135 1.52 -25.45 24.57
C GLU A 135 0.14 -26.11 24.36
N LYS A 136 -0.86 -25.39 23.83
CA LYS A 136 -2.20 -25.92 23.53
C LYS A 136 -2.53 -26.08 22.04
N VAL A 137 -1.77 -25.48 21.13
CA VAL A 137 -2.04 -25.56 19.69
C VAL A 137 -0.72 -25.70 18.94
N ASP A 138 -0.52 -26.86 18.31
CA ASP A 138 0.56 -27.14 17.36
C ASP A 138 0.73 -25.94 16.40
N GLY A 139 1.83 -25.18 16.55
CA GLY A 139 2.07 -23.92 15.84
C GLY A 139 2.08 -24.03 14.30
N ARG A 140 2.10 -25.26 13.75
CA ARG A 140 1.84 -25.52 12.33
C ARG A 140 0.39 -25.26 11.96
N LYS A 141 -0.56 -25.62 12.82
CA LYS A 141 -2.00 -25.51 12.58
C LYS A 141 -2.45 -24.06 12.52
N LEU A 142 -1.99 -23.22 13.46
CA LEU A 142 -2.33 -21.79 13.49
C LEU A 142 -1.78 -21.04 12.27
N LYS A 143 -0.54 -21.36 11.83
CA LYS A 143 0.03 -20.81 10.59
C LYS A 143 -0.75 -21.22 9.34
N ILE A 144 -1.28 -22.44 9.32
CA ILE A 144 -2.12 -22.93 8.22
C ILE A 144 -3.49 -22.24 8.23
N GLU A 145 -4.12 -22.08 9.40
CA GLU A 145 -5.41 -21.41 9.55
C GLU A 145 -5.35 -19.92 9.18
N LEU A 146 -4.29 -19.21 9.57
CA LEU A 146 -4.10 -17.81 9.16
C LEU A 146 -3.92 -17.67 7.65
N LYS A 147 -3.10 -18.53 7.03
CA LYS A 147 -2.94 -18.58 5.57
C LYS A 147 -4.25 -18.94 4.87
N LEU A 148 -5.04 -19.84 5.44
CA LEU A 148 -6.34 -20.22 4.90
C LEU A 148 -7.29 -19.02 4.91
N ARG A 149 -7.36 -18.28 6.03
CA ARG A 149 -8.20 -17.08 6.15
C ARG A 149 -7.80 -15.98 5.17
N GLU A 150 -6.50 -15.77 4.95
CA GLU A 150 -6.00 -14.85 3.92
C GLU A 150 -6.39 -15.30 2.51
N GLN A 151 -6.22 -16.59 2.20
CA GLN A 151 -6.58 -17.18 0.91
C GLN A 151 -8.08 -17.11 0.64
N GLU A 152 -8.93 -17.35 1.64
CA GLU A 152 -10.38 -17.23 1.53
C GLU A 152 -10.81 -15.78 1.25
N LYS A 153 -10.20 -14.80 1.92
CA LYS A 153 -10.47 -13.39 1.67
C LYS A 153 -10.08 -13.00 0.24
N SER A 154 -8.88 -13.37 -0.21
CA SER A 154 -8.44 -13.14 -1.59
C SER A 154 -9.33 -13.85 -2.61
N LEU A 155 -9.76 -15.08 -2.33
CA LEU A 155 -10.68 -15.82 -3.19
C LEU A 155 -12.01 -15.09 -3.35
N ASN A 156 -12.54 -14.53 -2.26
CA ASN A 156 -13.79 -13.78 -2.30
C ASN A 156 -13.64 -12.48 -3.11
N GLU A 157 -12.55 -11.74 -2.91
CA GLU A 157 -12.23 -10.56 -3.71
C GLU A 157 -12.07 -10.90 -5.21
N PHE A 158 -11.42 -12.02 -5.53
CA PHE A 158 -11.29 -12.48 -6.92
C PHE A 158 -12.63 -12.93 -7.51
N ARG A 159 -13.51 -13.53 -6.72
CA ARG A 159 -14.87 -13.92 -7.15
C ARG A 159 -15.72 -12.71 -7.48
N GLU A 160 -15.71 -11.68 -6.63
CA GLU A 160 -16.43 -10.44 -6.91
C GLU A 160 -15.88 -9.77 -8.18
N LYS A 161 -14.55 -9.63 -8.31
CA LYS A 161 -13.93 -9.10 -9.54
C LYS A 161 -14.26 -9.92 -10.78
N ALA A 162 -14.30 -11.26 -10.67
CA ALA A 162 -14.68 -12.13 -11.77
C ALA A 162 -16.16 -11.96 -12.14
N ARG A 163 -17.03 -11.75 -11.14
CA ARG A 163 -18.45 -11.47 -11.36
C ARG A 163 -18.64 -10.13 -12.07
N GLU A 164 -18.01 -9.07 -11.57
CA GLU A 164 -18.02 -7.73 -12.20
C GLU A 164 -17.47 -7.80 -13.63
N SER A 165 -16.32 -8.45 -13.83
CA SER A 165 -15.72 -8.58 -15.18
C SER A 165 -16.62 -9.37 -16.13
N LYS A 166 -17.33 -10.39 -15.62
CA LYS A 166 -18.29 -11.15 -16.41
C LYS A 166 -19.52 -10.31 -16.75
N GLU A 167 -20.08 -9.57 -15.79
CA GLU A 167 -21.21 -8.65 -16.03
C GLU A 167 -20.85 -7.61 -17.09
N ILE A 168 -19.65 -7.02 -17.00
CA ILE A 168 -19.11 -6.10 -18.02
C ILE A 168 -18.95 -6.81 -19.37
N GLY A 169 -18.38 -8.02 -19.39
CA GLY A 169 -18.20 -8.80 -20.61
C GLY A 169 -19.52 -9.17 -21.28
N ASP A 170 -20.52 -9.58 -20.50
CA ASP A 170 -21.87 -9.90 -20.97
C ASP A 170 -22.56 -8.64 -21.52
N ALA A 171 -22.41 -7.47 -20.88
CA ALA A 171 -22.95 -6.20 -21.37
C ALA A 171 -22.32 -5.76 -22.70
N ILE A 172 -20.99 -5.93 -22.83
CA ILE A 172 -20.27 -5.69 -24.09
C ILE A 172 -20.74 -6.68 -25.17
N TYR A 173 -20.88 -7.95 -24.84
CA TYR A 173 -21.30 -8.98 -25.80
C TYR A 173 -22.72 -8.75 -26.31
N GLN A 174 -23.65 -8.38 -25.43
CA GLN A 174 -25.03 -8.01 -25.82
C GLN A 174 -25.08 -6.82 -26.78
N ASN A 175 -24.11 -5.91 -26.67
CA ASN A 175 -24.01 -4.71 -27.50
C ASN A 175 -22.86 -4.78 -28.51
N PHE A 176 -22.35 -5.98 -28.83
CA PHE A 176 -21.09 -6.15 -29.56
C PHE A 176 -21.06 -5.39 -30.89
N ASP A 177 -22.12 -5.53 -31.69
CA ASP A 177 -22.25 -4.86 -32.99
C ASP A 177 -22.20 -3.33 -32.87
N ARG A 178 -22.80 -2.79 -31.80
CA ARG A 178 -22.84 -1.34 -31.53
C ARG A 178 -21.50 -0.83 -31.05
N VAL A 179 -20.86 -1.57 -30.13
CA VAL A 179 -19.53 -1.23 -29.62
C VAL A 179 -18.49 -1.31 -30.75
N GLU A 180 -18.55 -2.34 -31.60
CA GLU A 180 -17.67 -2.48 -32.76
C GLU A 180 -17.88 -1.35 -33.78
N ALA A 181 -19.12 -0.97 -34.05
CA ALA A 181 -19.42 0.16 -34.93
C ALA A 181 -18.87 1.49 -34.39
N ILE A 182 -19.06 1.77 -33.09
CA ILE A 182 -18.51 2.96 -32.43
C ILE A 182 -16.97 2.96 -32.50
N LEU A 183 -16.33 1.83 -32.19
CA LEU A 183 -14.87 1.70 -32.23
C LEU A 183 -14.31 1.92 -33.64
N ASN A 184 -14.94 1.36 -34.66
CA ASN A 184 -14.53 1.54 -36.05
C ASN A 184 -14.74 2.99 -36.51
N PHE A 185 -15.87 3.59 -36.18
CA PHE A 185 -16.19 4.99 -36.50
C PHE A 185 -15.15 5.97 -35.92
N ILE A 186 -14.77 5.77 -34.65
CA ILE A 186 -13.78 6.60 -33.96
C ILE A 186 -12.37 6.34 -34.52
N ARG A 187 -12.01 5.08 -34.83
CA ARG A 187 -10.71 4.72 -35.42
C ARG A 187 -10.49 5.40 -36.77
N GLU A 188 -11.49 5.45 -37.63
CA GLU A 188 -11.42 6.14 -38.93
C GLU A 188 -11.22 7.66 -38.79
N ARG A 189 -11.71 8.25 -37.70
CA ARG A 189 -11.75 9.71 -37.46
C ARG A 189 -10.77 10.17 -36.38
N ARG A 190 -9.76 9.34 -36.05
CA ARG A 190 -8.80 9.58 -34.96
C ARG A 190 -8.03 10.90 -35.03
N LYS A 191 -7.98 11.55 -36.21
CA LYS A 191 -7.34 12.85 -36.43
C LYS A 191 -8.23 14.07 -36.12
N MET A 192 -9.51 13.87 -35.81
CA MET A 192 -10.47 14.93 -35.53
C MET A 192 -10.54 15.23 -34.02
N SER A 193 -11.09 16.41 -33.67
CA SER A 193 -11.31 16.74 -32.26
C SER A 193 -12.45 15.87 -31.66
N PRO A 194 -12.37 15.50 -30.37
CA PRO A 194 -13.39 14.68 -29.71
C PRO A 194 -14.81 15.23 -29.86
N ASP A 195 -14.97 16.56 -29.79
CA ASP A 195 -16.27 17.24 -29.90
C ASP A 195 -16.90 17.05 -31.28
N LYS A 196 -16.10 17.11 -32.36
CA LYS A 196 -16.58 16.90 -33.74
C LYS A 196 -16.95 15.44 -34.00
N ILE A 197 -16.24 14.50 -33.38
CA ILE A 197 -16.54 13.07 -33.50
C ILE A 197 -17.87 12.77 -32.80
N MET A 198 -18.11 13.34 -31.61
CA MET A 198 -19.39 13.23 -30.90
C MET A 198 -20.56 13.84 -31.69
N GLU A 199 -20.34 14.97 -32.35
CA GLU A 199 -21.36 15.63 -33.19
C GLU A 199 -21.71 14.78 -34.42
N GLU A 200 -20.72 14.28 -35.17
CA GLU A 200 -20.98 13.38 -36.31
C GLU A 200 -21.60 12.03 -35.89
N LEU A 201 -21.23 11.51 -34.72
CA LEU A 201 -21.79 10.28 -34.17
C LEU A 201 -23.28 10.47 -33.86
N ARG A 202 -23.68 11.63 -33.33
CA ARG A 202 -25.09 11.99 -33.06
C ARG A 202 -25.91 12.17 -34.34
N GLU A 203 -25.29 12.63 -35.43
CA GLU A 203 -25.98 12.79 -36.72
C GLU A 203 -26.16 11.47 -37.49
N LYS A 204 -25.14 10.60 -37.48
CA LYS A 204 -25.09 9.40 -38.33
C LYS A 204 -25.50 8.12 -37.61
N MET A 205 -25.36 8.05 -36.29
CA MET A 205 -25.59 6.85 -35.48
C MET A 205 -26.30 7.23 -34.16
N VAL A 206 -27.57 7.62 -34.31
CA VAL A 206 -28.37 8.25 -33.24
C VAL A 206 -28.52 7.34 -32.02
N GLU A 207 -28.74 6.04 -32.20
CA GLU A 207 -28.95 5.10 -31.09
C GLU A 207 -27.63 4.72 -30.39
N GLU A 208 -26.55 4.56 -31.15
CA GLU A 208 -25.22 4.24 -30.66
C GLU A 208 -24.58 5.43 -29.94
N SER A 209 -24.92 6.66 -30.36
CA SER A 209 -24.43 7.89 -29.70
C SER A 209 -24.91 8.06 -28.27
N LYS A 210 -26.05 7.45 -27.90
CA LYS A 210 -26.59 7.49 -26.54
C LYS A 210 -25.78 6.63 -25.57
N LEU A 211 -25.04 5.65 -26.09
CA LEU A 211 -24.18 4.76 -25.31
C LEU A 211 -22.81 5.40 -25.02
N VAL A 212 -22.42 6.46 -25.72
CA VAL A 212 -21.12 7.12 -25.54
C VAL A 212 -21.25 8.26 -24.54
N GLU A 213 -20.64 8.10 -23.38
CA GLU A 213 -20.64 9.11 -22.32
C GLU A 213 -19.46 10.08 -22.48
N LYS A 214 -18.28 9.56 -22.81
CA LYS A 214 -17.06 10.38 -22.95
C LYS A 214 -16.02 9.75 -23.87
N ILE A 215 -15.31 10.59 -24.62
CA ILE A 215 -14.16 10.20 -25.44
C ILE A 215 -12.93 10.98 -24.95
N ASP A 216 -11.89 10.28 -24.49
CA ASP A 216 -10.59 10.86 -24.13
C ASP A 216 -9.50 10.40 -25.11
N MET A 217 -9.20 11.26 -26.09
CA MET A 217 -8.17 10.99 -27.10
C MET A 217 -6.73 11.11 -26.57
N LYS A 218 -6.50 11.77 -25.42
CA LYS A 218 -5.16 11.88 -24.82
C LYS A 218 -4.76 10.57 -24.15
N LYS A 219 -5.75 9.88 -23.55
CA LYS A 219 -5.56 8.56 -22.92
C LYS A 219 -5.94 7.39 -23.83
N SER A 220 -6.52 7.64 -25.00
CA SER A 220 -7.10 6.63 -25.90
C SER A 220 -8.17 5.77 -25.20
N GLU A 221 -9.01 6.42 -24.39
CA GLU A 221 -10.08 5.80 -23.61
C GLU A 221 -11.45 6.27 -24.11
N ILE A 222 -12.43 5.36 -24.16
CA ILE A 222 -13.83 5.67 -24.50
C ILE A 222 -14.68 5.12 -23.35
N ILE A 223 -15.52 5.97 -22.77
CA ILE A 223 -16.45 5.59 -21.70
C ILE A 223 -17.81 5.35 -22.33
N LEU A 224 -18.29 4.12 -22.20
CA LEU A 224 -19.60 3.70 -22.66
C LEU A 224 -20.50 3.42 -21.46
N ASN A 225 -21.77 3.79 -21.57
CA ASN A 225 -22.81 3.44 -20.61
C ASN A 225 -23.66 2.32 -21.21
N LEU A 226 -23.41 1.08 -20.76
CA LEU A 226 -24.00 -0.16 -21.26
C LEU A 226 -24.94 -0.80 -20.24
#